data_AF-A0A2E0QBE5-F1
#
_entry.id   AF-A0A2E0QBE5-F1
#
_cell.length_a   1.000
_cell.length_b   1.000
_cell.length_c   1.000
_cell.angle_alpha   90.00
_cell.angle_beta   90.00
_cell.angle_gamma   90.00
#
_symmetry.space_group_name_H-M   'P 1'
#
loop_
_entity.id
_entity.type
_entity.pdbx_description
1 polymer ?
#
loop_
_entity_poly.entity_id
_entity_poly.type
_entity_poly.pdbx_seq_one_letter_code
_entity_poly.pdbx_strand_id
1 'polypeptide(L)'
;MQPRIILLLTFFALLIAGVSYSYAQTIRKSGNDLQIYDGGTWRSMNNATLGSCAGTAAGTMRYNAGASRMEFCNGANWMSMDSGVNAGGCGGIAAGTVRYSGGQVQFCNGSNWRNGYSLAVNGSCGAAAGGAAVAAQPTSSQCSAGNYADTGDTSSYWQWYCTGINGGASAFCQRARSATVVNGACGSAASGGAVISQPSYNHCSAGSFSDTSDTSTSWRWYCNGTGGGNNTLCTRTAGVDGDCGPAASGGAVSSQPTSGHCSAGSFSDFSDTQFVWRWWCNGSGGGSTTICNRNRTQSGGANCTAGERGSNGCFLPTGSDGQTSGGTCIGTGTCSATCNNGAWTNFQDNCSCQFC
;
A
#
# COMPACT_ATOMS: atom_id res chain seq x y z
N MET A 1 -10.27 75.97 29.28
CA MET A 1 -10.79 76.15 27.90
C MET A 1 -10.65 74.83 27.18
N GLN A 2 -11.76 74.10 26.94
CA GLN A 2 -11.73 72.85 26.18
C GLN A 2 -11.49 73.16 24.70
N PRO A 3 -10.55 72.49 24.01
CA PRO A 3 -10.50 72.58 22.56
C PRO A 3 -11.70 71.81 22.02
N ARG A 4 -12.71 72.55 21.55
CA ARG A 4 -13.72 72.01 20.66
C ARG A 4 -13.01 71.66 19.36
N ILE A 5 -12.74 70.38 19.15
CA ILE A 5 -12.34 69.88 17.84
C ILE A 5 -13.57 69.99 16.94
N ILE A 6 -13.74 71.17 16.33
CA ILE A 6 -14.51 71.31 15.10
C ILE A 6 -13.63 70.65 14.05
N LEU A 7 -13.92 69.38 13.79
CA LEU A 7 -13.28 68.62 12.74
C LEU A 7 -13.78 69.21 11.41
N LEU A 8 -13.12 70.28 10.94
CA LEU A 8 -13.08 70.63 9.52
C LEU A 8 -12.26 69.55 8.82
N LEU A 9 -12.85 68.35 8.70
CA LEU A 9 -12.36 67.34 7.80
C LEU A 9 -12.76 67.77 6.40
N THR A 10 -11.78 68.29 5.67
CA THR A 10 -11.62 67.97 4.25
C THR A 10 -11.37 66.46 4.12
N PHE A 11 -12.39 65.65 4.42
CA PHE A 11 -12.56 64.33 3.87
C PHE A 11 -13.89 64.39 3.14
N PHE A 12 -13.82 64.11 1.84
CA PHE A 12 -14.92 64.06 0.90
C PHE A 12 -16.13 63.30 1.47
N ALA A 13 -17.04 64.03 2.14
CA ALA A 13 -18.46 63.74 2.11
C ALA A 13 -19.01 64.59 0.96
N LEU A 14 -18.88 64.06 -0.25
CA LEU A 14 -19.65 64.55 -1.37
C LEU A 14 -21.11 64.17 -1.09
N LEU A 15 -21.81 65.04 -0.39
CA LEU A 15 -23.27 65.06 -0.30
C LEU A 15 -23.79 65.47 -1.68
N ILE A 16 -23.77 64.53 -2.65
CA ILE A 16 -24.66 64.62 -3.80
C ILE A 16 -25.94 63.91 -3.40
N ALA A 17 -27.04 64.66 -3.39
CA ALA A 17 -28.36 64.09 -3.45
C ALA A 17 -28.45 63.13 -4.65
N GLY A 18 -28.51 61.82 -4.40
CA GLY A 18 -28.98 60.84 -5.39
C GLY A 18 -27.96 59.97 -6.13
N VAL A 19 -26.73 59.76 -5.66
CA VAL A 19 -25.82 58.77 -6.27
C VAL A 19 -25.13 57.87 -5.25
N SER A 20 -25.44 56.58 -5.33
CA SER A 20 -24.83 55.49 -4.56
C SER A 20 -23.47 55.10 -5.15
N TYR A 21 -22.38 55.64 -4.64
CA TYR A 21 -21.04 55.07 -4.89
C TYR A 21 -20.66 54.18 -3.71
N SER A 22 -20.88 52.87 -3.86
CA SER A 22 -20.54 51.84 -2.88
C SER A 22 -19.07 51.46 -3.01
N TYR A 23 -18.17 52.25 -2.43
CA TYR A 23 -16.87 51.74 -2.01
C TYR A 23 -17.03 51.17 -0.61
N ALA A 24 -16.52 49.95 -0.38
CA ALA A 24 -16.44 49.37 0.95
C ALA A 24 -15.87 50.41 1.95
N GLN A 25 -16.41 50.42 3.16
CA GLN A 25 -15.95 51.18 4.33
C GLN A 25 -16.35 52.65 4.39
N THR A 26 -17.41 53.01 3.66
CA THR A 26 -18.17 54.24 3.92
C THR A 26 -18.80 54.16 5.32
N ILE A 27 -18.69 55.24 6.11
CA ILE A 27 -19.38 55.38 7.40
C ILE A 27 -20.64 56.21 7.18
N ARG A 28 -21.79 55.75 7.70
CA ARG A 28 -23.03 56.52 7.73
C ARG A 28 -23.61 56.56 9.13
N LYS A 29 -24.40 57.60 9.39
CA LYS A 29 -25.35 57.60 10.49
C LYS A 29 -26.65 56.96 10.02
N SER A 30 -27.15 55.96 10.74
CA SER A 30 -28.43 55.31 10.48
C SER A 30 -29.28 55.39 11.74
N GLY A 31 -30.22 56.34 11.78
CA GLY A 31 -30.94 56.68 13.00
C GLY A 31 -29.98 57.18 14.08
N ASN A 32 -29.92 56.46 15.19
CA ASN A 32 -29.05 56.76 16.32
C ASN A 32 -27.69 56.06 16.27
N ASP A 33 -27.47 55.18 15.30
CA ASP A 33 -26.28 54.34 15.22
C ASP A 33 -25.29 54.82 14.15
N LEU A 34 -24.01 54.51 14.34
CA LEU A 34 -22.96 54.76 13.35
C LEU A 34 -22.61 53.42 12.70
N GLN A 35 -22.80 53.32 11.39
CA GLN A 35 -22.62 52.10 10.61
C GLN A 35 -21.50 52.24 9.59
N ILE A 36 -20.80 51.15 9.31
CA ILE A 36 -19.80 51.03 8.25
C ILE A 36 -20.25 50.01 7.21
N TYR A 37 -20.07 50.32 5.92
CA TYR A 37 -20.37 49.39 4.84
C TYR A 37 -19.23 48.39 4.67
N ASP A 38 -19.47 47.08 4.74
CA ASP A 38 -18.40 46.07 4.62
C ASP A 38 -18.07 45.63 3.18
N GLY A 39 -18.73 46.23 2.19
CA GLY A 39 -18.68 45.81 0.79
C GLY A 39 -19.88 44.96 0.37
N GLY A 40 -20.73 44.54 1.31
CA GLY A 40 -22.02 43.90 1.01
C GLY A 40 -23.19 44.46 1.82
N THR A 41 -22.99 44.71 3.13
CA THR A 41 -24.03 45.18 4.07
C THR A 41 -23.49 46.26 5.00
N TRP A 42 -24.39 47.10 5.53
CA TRP A 42 -24.07 48.09 6.55
C TRP A 42 -24.08 47.45 7.94
N ARG A 43 -22.99 47.63 8.70
CA ARG A 43 -22.83 47.06 10.04
C ARG A 43 -22.61 48.14 11.09
N SER A 44 -23.21 47.95 12.25
CA SER A 44 -23.03 48.83 13.42
C SER A 44 -21.59 48.84 13.89
N MET A 45 -21.02 50.01 14.17
CA MET A 45 -19.67 50.16 14.76
C MET A 45 -19.66 50.08 16.29
N ASN A 46 -20.75 49.62 16.90
CA ASN A 46 -20.85 49.41 18.35
C ASN A 46 -20.02 48.20 18.78
N ASN A 47 -18.89 48.43 19.47
CA ASN A 47 -18.15 47.34 20.11
C ASN A 47 -18.59 47.08 21.56
N ALA A 48 -18.81 48.14 22.35
CA ALA A 48 -19.25 48.00 23.74
C ALA A 48 -20.00 49.25 24.23
N THR A 49 -20.98 49.07 25.12
CA THR A 49 -21.68 50.16 25.82
C THR A 49 -20.84 50.63 27.01
N LEU A 50 -20.56 51.93 27.12
CA LEU A 50 -19.66 52.48 28.13
C LEU A 50 -20.39 53.21 29.27
N GLY A 51 -21.41 53.99 28.94
CA GLY A 51 -22.17 54.80 29.90
C GLY A 51 -22.99 55.89 29.22
N SER A 52 -23.78 56.65 29.98
CA SER A 52 -24.70 57.63 29.39
C SER A 52 -23.99 58.75 28.63
N CYS A 53 -24.54 59.14 27.48
CA CYS A 53 -24.15 60.34 26.73
C CYS A 53 -25.22 61.45 26.79
N ALA A 54 -26.01 61.50 27.87
CA ALA A 54 -27.07 62.49 28.05
C ALA A 54 -26.61 63.93 27.74
N GLY A 55 -27.41 64.66 26.97
CA GLY A 55 -27.09 66.02 26.51
C GLY A 55 -26.13 66.10 25.31
N THR A 56 -25.65 64.96 24.80
CA THR A 56 -24.84 64.90 23.58
C THR A 56 -25.69 64.45 22.39
N ALA A 57 -25.55 65.11 21.24
CA ALA A 57 -26.27 64.71 20.02
C ALA A 57 -25.84 63.32 19.53
N ALA A 58 -26.82 62.49 19.14
CA ALA A 58 -26.55 61.18 18.56
C ALA A 58 -25.66 61.30 17.30
N GLY A 59 -24.67 60.41 17.18
CA GLY A 59 -23.65 60.41 16.13
C GLY A 59 -22.42 61.27 16.45
N THR A 60 -22.37 61.96 17.59
CA THR A 60 -21.17 62.69 18.02
C THR A 60 -20.06 61.68 18.33
N MET A 61 -18.90 61.83 17.68
CA MET A 61 -17.69 61.05 17.97
C MET A 61 -16.72 61.85 18.84
N ARG A 62 -15.98 61.16 19.72
CA ARG A 62 -14.91 61.76 20.51
C ARG A 62 -13.77 60.79 20.78
N TYR A 63 -12.60 61.33 21.07
CA TYR A 63 -11.52 60.59 21.70
C TYR A 63 -11.57 60.79 23.22
N ASN A 64 -11.67 59.69 23.97
CA ASN A 64 -11.58 59.72 25.42
C ASN A 64 -10.13 59.51 25.84
N ALA A 65 -9.42 60.60 26.12
CA ALA A 65 -8.00 60.55 26.48
C ALA A 65 -7.72 59.74 27.76
N GLY A 66 -8.60 59.83 28.77
CA GLY A 66 -8.44 59.08 30.02
C GLY A 66 -8.55 57.57 29.85
N ALA A 67 -9.27 57.12 28.82
CA ALA A 67 -9.44 55.70 28.51
C ALA A 67 -8.78 55.26 27.20
N SER A 68 -8.04 56.16 26.55
CA SER A 68 -7.30 55.94 25.31
C SER A 68 -8.10 55.25 24.19
N ARG A 69 -9.35 55.68 23.96
CA ARG A 69 -10.24 55.06 22.96
C ARG A 69 -11.15 56.05 22.24
N MET A 70 -11.55 55.70 21.02
CA MET A 70 -12.61 56.39 20.29
C MET A 70 -13.99 55.91 20.75
N GLU A 71 -14.91 56.84 20.91
CA GLU A 71 -16.29 56.59 21.33
C GLU A 71 -17.26 57.41 20.48
N PHE A 72 -18.49 56.92 20.28
CA PHE A 72 -19.58 57.71 19.71
C PHE A 72 -20.86 57.63 20.55
N CYS A 73 -21.66 58.68 20.56
CA CYS A 73 -22.93 58.71 21.28
C CYS A 73 -24.04 58.15 20.39
N ASN A 74 -24.73 57.10 20.84
CA ASN A 74 -25.90 56.55 20.12
C ASN A 74 -27.23 57.21 20.52
N GLY A 75 -27.19 58.42 21.08
CA GLY A 75 -28.35 59.15 21.59
C GLY A 75 -28.77 58.78 23.02
N ALA A 76 -28.30 57.65 23.55
CA ALA A 76 -28.50 57.29 24.96
C ALA A 76 -27.17 57.05 25.68
N ASN A 77 -26.25 56.31 25.05
CA ASN A 77 -24.98 55.89 25.62
C ASN A 77 -23.80 56.20 24.70
N TRP A 78 -22.64 56.43 25.31
CA TRP A 78 -21.35 56.32 24.66
C TRP A 78 -21.06 54.87 24.33
N MET A 79 -20.69 54.65 23.08
CA MET A 79 -20.36 53.36 22.50
C MET A 79 -18.89 53.37 22.12
N SER A 80 -18.15 52.34 22.52
CA SER A 80 -16.76 52.18 22.13
C SER A 80 -16.66 51.79 20.66
N MET A 81 -15.72 52.43 19.96
CA MET A 81 -15.26 52.02 18.63
C MET A 81 -13.98 51.18 18.72
N ASP A 82 -13.32 51.10 19.87
CA ASP A 82 -12.07 50.32 19.99
C ASP A 82 -12.33 48.82 19.94
N SER A 83 -11.82 48.14 18.90
CA SER A 83 -11.89 46.69 18.75
C SER A 83 -10.89 45.95 19.65
N GLY A 84 -9.97 46.65 20.32
CA GLY A 84 -8.92 46.06 21.15
C GLY A 84 -7.69 45.57 20.39
N VAL A 85 -7.71 45.59 19.05
CA VAL A 85 -6.62 45.07 18.20
C VAL A 85 -5.62 46.18 17.88
N ASN A 86 -4.33 45.92 18.13
CA ASN A 86 -3.23 46.81 17.75
C ASN A 86 -2.80 46.58 16.29
N ALA A 87 -2.63 47.67 15.54
CA ALA A 87 -2.22 47.69 14.14
C ALA A 87 -0.88 48.46 13.96
N GLY A 88 0.04 48.26 14.90
CA GLY A 88 1.36 48.89 14.94
C GLY A 88 1.40 50.23 15.70
N GLY A 89 2.60 50.78 15.88
CA GLY A 89 2.83 52.03 16.59
C GLY A 89 2.34 53.27 15.81
N CYS A 90 1.77 54.26 16.50
CA CYS A 90 1.37 55.54 15.89
C CYS A 90 2.32 56.69 16.24
N GLY A 91 3.61 56.41 16.43
CA GLY A 91 4.62 57.36 16.91
C GLY A 91 4.57 58.73 16.20
N GLY A 92 4.54 59.81 16.99
CA GLY A 92 4.47 61.18 16.50
C GLY A 92 3.08 61.64 16.02
N ILE A 93 2.09 60.76 15.98
CA ILE A 93 0.72 61.09 15.60
C ILE A 93 -0.11 61.41 16.86
N ALA A 94 -0.91 62.48 16.78
CA ALA A 94 -1.78 62.87 17.88
C ALA A 94 -2.81 61.77 18.22
N ALA A 95 -3.00 61.52 19.51
CA ALA A 95 -4.02 60.59 19.99
C ALA A 95 -5.43 61.03 19.52
N GLY A 96 -6.26 60.06 19.13
CA GLY A 96 -7.57 60.32 18.52
C GLY A 96 -7.53 60.57 17.01
N THR A 97 -6.36 60.65 16.38
CA THR A 97 -6.25 60.70 14.91
C THR A 97 -6.81 59.42 14.32
N VAL A 98 -7.66 59.53 13.30
CA VAL A 98 -8.26 58.40 12.58
C VAL A 98 -7.65 58.30 11.18
N ARG A 99 -7.37 57.08 10.73
CA ARG A 99 -6.89 56.78 9.37
C ARG A 99 -7.58 55.58 8.76
N TYR A 100 -7.41 55.42 7.46
CA TYR A 100 -7.75 54.20 6.74
C TYR A 100 -6.46 53.48 6.33
N SER A 101 -6.27 52.24 6.81
CA SER A 101 -5.07 51.44 6.49
C SER A 101 -5.37 49.95 6.64
N GLY A 102 -4.83 49.13 5.74
CA GLY A 102 -5.04 47.67 5.79
C GLY A 102 -6.50 47.24 5.64
N GLY A 103 -7.33 48.05 4.97
CA GLY A 103 -8.76 47.77 4.84
C GLY A 103 -9.53 47.88 6.15
N GLN A 104 -9.08 48.74 7.07
CA GLN A 104 -9.77 49.00 8.33
C GLN A 104 -9.69 50.49 8.68
N VAL A 105 -10.73 50.99 9.34
CA VAL A 105 -10.68 52.28 10.02
C VAL A 105 -9.88 52.09 11.31
N GLN A 106 -8.82 52.86 11.49
CA GLN A 106 -7.93 52.79 12.64
C GLN A 106 -7.87 54.14 13.34
N PHE A 107 -7.68 54.16 14.66
CA PHE A 107 -7.40 55.38 15.42
C PHE A 107 -6.14 55.24 16.28
N CYS A 108 -5.39 56.31 16.49
CA CYS A 108 -4.23 56.30 17.37
C CYS A 108 -4.68 56.45 18.83
N ASN A 109 -4.32 55.51 19.71
CA ASN A 109 -4.61 55.59 21.14
C ASN A 109 -3.53 56.34 21.96
N GLY A 110 -2.65 57.07 21.28
CA GLY A 110 -1.49 57.74 21.88
C GLY A 110 -0.19 56.94 21.79
N SER A 111 -0.28 55.62 21.60
CA SER A 111 0.92 54.77 21.41
C SER A 111 0.82 53.89 20.17
N ASN A 112 -0.36 53.30 19.93
CA ASN A 112 -0.61 52.36 18.85
C ASN A 112 -1.81 52.79 18.00
N TRP A 113 -1.75 52.46 16.72
CA TRP A 113 -2.94 52.36 15.90
C TRP A 113 -3.80 51.22 16.42
N ARG A 114 -5.08 51.51 16.63
CA ARG A 114 -6.13 50.62 17.10
C ARG A 114 -7.18 50.50 16.03
N ASN A 115 -7.70 49.30 15.81
CA ASN A 115 -8.80 49.14 14.88
C ASN A 115 -10.10 49.70 15.51
N GLY A 116 -10.75 50.64 14.81
CA GLY A 116 -11.94 51.37 15.24
C GLY A 116 -13.26 50.64 14.97
N TYR A 117 -13.18 49.47 14.35
CA TYR A 117 -14.22 48.47 14.23
C TYR A 117 -13.61 47.26 13.53
N SER A 118 -13.97 46.07 13.94
CA SER A 118 -13.64 44.86 13.22
C SER A 118 -14.91 44.09 12.98
N LEU A 119 -15.30 43.99 11.71
CA LEU A 119 -16.35 43.08 11.29
C LEU A 119 -16.06 41.68 11.84
N ALA A 120 -17.10 41.00 12.32
CA ALA A 120 -16.98 39.58 12.61
C ALA A 120 -16.56 38.88 11.30
N VAL A 121 -15.35 38.31 11.30
CA VAL A 121 -14.82 37.55 10.17
C VAL A 121 -14.96 36.09 10.52
N ASN A 122 -15.85 35.38 9.84
CA ASN A 122 -15.89 33.93 9.97
C ASN A 122 -14.56 33.34 9.51
N GLY A 123 -14.04 32.39 10.28
CA GLY A 123 -12.88 31.63 9.85
C GLY A 123 -13.21 30.85 8.58
N SER A 124 -12.20 30.67 7.74
CA SER A 124 -12.35 29.91 6.50
C SER A 124 -11.08 29.13 6.23
N CYS A 125 -11.26 27.89 5.78
CA CYS A 125 -10.14 27.02 5.44
C CYS A 125 -9.34 27.62 4.27
N GLY A 126 -8.02 27.55 4.39
CA GLY A 126 -7.12 27.90 3.30
C GLY A 126 -6.91 26.74 2.33
N ALA A 127 -6.08 26.97 1.31
CA ALA A 127 -5.80 25.98 0.27
C ALA A 127 -5.21 24.67 0.81
N ALA A 128 -4.60 24.68 2.01
CA ALA A 128 -4.07 23.48 2.64
C ALA A 128 -5.13 22.42 3.00
N ALA A 129 -6.40 22.81 3.17
CA ALA A 129 -7.49 21.88 3.40
C ALA A 129 -7.94 21.15 2.12
N GLY A 130 -7.58 21.66 0.93
CA GLY A 130 -7.90 21.03 -0.35
C GLY A 130 -6.76 20.19 -0.92
N GLY A 131 -7.07 19.34 -1.91
CA GLY A 131 -6.08 18.57 -2.68
C GLY A 131 -5.83 17.13 -2.18
N ALA A 132 -4.86 16.46 -2.80
CA ALA A 132 -4.51 15.06 -2.52
C ALA A 132 -3.93 14.88 -1.10
N ALA A 133 -3.98 13.66 -0.55
CA ALA A 133 -3.45 13.38 0.77
C ALA A 133 -1.96 13.75 0.93
N VAL A 134 -1.53 14.13 2.15
CA VAL A 134 -0.13 14.49 2.44
C VAL A 134 0.44 13.74 3.65
N ALA A 135 1.74 13.44 3.60
CA ALA A 135 2.45 12.69 4.64
C ALA A 135 2.73 13.50 5.92
N ALA A 136 2.67 14.83 5.86
CA ALA A 136 2.94 15.72 6.99
C ALA A 136 1.89 16.83 7.08
N GLN A 137 1.65 17.34 8.30
CA GLN A 137 0.71 18.43 8.54
C GLN A 137 1.10 19.67 7.72
N PRO A 138 0.16 20.31 7.01
CA PRO A 138 0.45 21.55 6.31
C PRO A 138 0.85 22.67 7.28
N THR A 139 1.94 23.37 6.98
CA THR A 139 2.48 24.48 7.81
C THR A 139 2.20 25.88 7.26
N SER A 140 1.64 25.98 6.05
CA SER A 140 1.26 27.24 5.42
C SER A 140 -0.11 27.17 4.77
N SER A 141 -0.78 28.32 4.63
CA SER A 141 -2.09 28.43 3.96
C SER A 141 -3.19 27.56 4.58
N GLN A 142 -3.14 27.34 5.89
CA GLN A 142 -4.15 26.58 6.65
C GLN A 142 -5.47 27.32 6.78
N CYS A 143 -5.41 28.65 6.93
CA CYS A 143 -6.57 29.54 6.99
C CYS A 143 -6.48 30.59 5.89
N SER A 144 -7.58 30.77 5.15
CA SER A 144 -7.75 31.91 4.23
C SER A 144 -8.36 33.12 4.94
N ALA A 145 -9.10 32.88 6.04
CA ALA A 145 -9.60 33.89 6.96
C ALA A 145 -9.63 33.33 8.39
N GLY A 146 -9.46 34.20 9.40
CA GLY A 146 -9.40 33.80 10.80
C GLY A 146 -8.00 33.44 11.29
N ASN A 147 -7.90 33.02 12.55
CA ASN A 147 -6.64 32.59 13.17
C ASN A 147 -6.57 31.07 13.25
N TYR A 148 -5.39 30.52 12.94
CA TYR A 148 -5.13 29.10 13.12
C TYR A 148 -5.27 28.69 14.59
N ALA A 149 -5.97 27.60 14.83
CA ALA A 149 -6.00 26.90 16.10
C ALA A 149 -5.88 25.40 15.86
N ASP A 150 -4.89 24.78 16.50
CA ASP A 150 -4.63 23.36 16.38
C ASP A 150 -5.73 22.53 17.06
N THR A 151 -5.98 21.32 16.55
CA THR A 151 -6.86 20.36 17.22
C THR A 151 -6.33 18.94 17.02
N GLY A 152 -6.89 17.97 17.74
CA GLY A 152 -6.39 16.60 17.70
C GLY A 152 -6.55 15.97 16.31
N ASP A 153 -5.46 15.43 15.77
CA ASP A 153 -5.48 14.68 14.51
C ASP A 153 -6.13 13.30 14.66
N THR A 154 -6.54 12.73 13.53
CA THR A 154 -6.93 11.31 13.44
C THR A 154 -5.88 10.49 12.67
N SER A 155 -6.06 9.17 12.63
CA SER A 155 -5.25 8.29 11.77
C SER A 155 -5.32 8.68 10.29
N SER A 156 -6.42 9.31 9.86
CA SER A 156 -6.73 9.58 8.45
C SER A 156 -6.65 11.06 8.06
N TYR A 157 -6.60 11.98 9.03
CA TYR A 157 -6.66 13.42 8.76
C TYR A 157 -5.76 14.23 9.68
N TRP A 158 -5.09 15.22 9.10
CA TRP A 158 -4.60 16.41 9.78
C TRP A 158 -5.77 17.36 10.03
N GLN A 159 -5.97 17.85 11.25
CA GLN A 159 -7.14 18.63 11.63
C GLN A 159 -6.78 19.94 12.32
N TRP A 160 -7.52 21.01 12.01
CA TRP A 160 -7.36 22.31 12.65
C TRP A 160 -8.64 23.14 12.55
N TYR A 161 -8.71 24.20 13.34
CA TYR A 161 -9.73 25.23 13.20
C TYR A 161 -9.12 26.51 12.61
N CYS A 162 -9.92 27.18 11.79
CA CYS A 162 -9.75 28.59 11.51
C CYS A 162 -10.76 29.33 12.38
N THR A 163 -10.28 29.91 13.47
CA THR A 163 -11.12 30.62 14.44
C THR A 163 -11.52 31.98 13.89
N GLY A 164 -12.81 32.30 13.96
CA GLY A 164 -13.30 33.60 13.50
C GLY A 164 -12.77 34.73 14.37
N ILE A 165 -12.62 35.92 13.78
CA ILE A 165 -12.11 37.10 14.47
C ILE A 165 -13.30 37.93 14.94
N ASN A 166 -13.25 38.44 16.18
CA ASN A 166 -14.24 39.36 16.77
C ASN A 166 -15.68 38.82 16.77
N GLY A 167 -15.84 37.59 17.24
CA GLY A 167 -17.16 36.92 17.32
C GLY A 167 -17.62 36.27 16.02
N GLY A 168 -16.78 36.27 14.97
CA GLY A 168 -16.99 35.43 13.79
C GLY A 168 -16.99 33.95 14.14
N ALA A 169 -17.74 33.15 13.38
CA ALA A 169 -17.80 31.70 13.57
C ALA A 169 -16.47 31.03 13.20
N SER A 170 -16.12 29.94 13.87
CA SER A 170 -14.97 29.11 13.52
C SER A 170 -15.31 28.14 12.39
N ALA A 171 -14.38 27.93 11.46
CA ALA A 171 -14.46 26.86 10.47
C ALA A 171 -13.57 25.69 10.90
N PHE A 172 -14.09 24.47 10.78
CA PHE A 172 -13.31 23.25 10.92
C PHE A 172 -12.67 22.87 9.59
N CYS A 173 -11.38 22.56 9.62
CA CYS A 173 -10.58 22.29 8.44
C CYS A 173 -9.81 20.99 8.63
N GLN A 174 -9.65 20.24 7.53
CA GLN A 174 -8.94 18.99 7.55
C GLN A 174 -8.24 18.71 6.23
N ARG A 175 -7.18 17.92 6.29
CA ARG A 175 -6.45 17.41 5.12
C ARG A 175 -6.18 15.93 5.30
N ALA A 176 -6.51 15.13 4.29
CA ALA A 176 -6.26 13.68 4.34
C ALA A 176 -4.76 13.39 4.54
N ARG A 177 -4.46 12.43 5.41
CA ARG A 177 -3.12 11.87 5.60
C ARG A 177 -2.82 10.92 4.46
N SER A 178 -1.65 11.04 3.85
CA SER A 178 -1.16 9.99 2.96
C SER A 178 -0.95 8.73 3.77
N ALA A 179 -1.41 7.59 3.27
CA ALA A 179 -1.00 6.31 3.81
C ALA A 179 0.53 6.25 3.80
N THR A 180 1.12 5.76 4.89
CA THR A 180 2.57 5.58 5.00
C THR A 180 3.02 4.70 3.83
N VAL A 181 3.93 5.22 3.02
CA VAL A 181 4.47 4.47 1.88
C VAL A 181 5.32 3.35 2.42
N VAL A 182 4.89 2.10 2.21
CA VAL A 182 5.67 0.91 2.55
C VAL A 182 5.98 0.19 1.25
N ASN A 183 7.26 0.13 0.88
CA ASN A 183 7.69 -0.74 -0.21
C ASN A 183 7.61 -2.19 0.26
N GLY A 184 7.08 -3.06 -0.58
CA GLY A 184 7.13 -4.49 -0.33
C GLY A 184 8.57 -4.98 -0.23
N ALA A 185 8.83 -5.92 0.67
CA ALA A 185 10.14 -6.51 0.84
C ALA A 185 10.03 -7.99 1.16
N CYS A 186 10.91 -8.79 0.54
CA CYS A 186 10.95 -10.23 0.77
C CYS A 186 11.32 -10.54 2.21
N GLY A 187 10.64 -11.53 2.78
CA GLY A 187 10.98 -12.11 4.06
C GLY A 187 12.01 -13.24 3.92
N SER A 188 12.29 -13.91 5.03
CA SER A 188 13.31 -14.98 5.08
C SER A 188 12.94 -16.23 4.29
N ALA A 189 11.69 -16.40 3.84
CA ALA A 189 11.35 -17.46 2.89
C ALA A 189 12.11 -17.37 1.56
N ALA A 190 12.46 -16.15 1.13
CA ALA A 190 13.22 -15.94 -0.09
C ALA A 190 14.72 -16.26 0.08
N SER A 191 15.22 -16.45 1.31
CA SER A 191 16.65 -16.66 1.57
C SER A 191 16.99 -18.11 1.94
N GLY A 192 18.09 -18.63 1.38
CA GLY A 192 18.59 -19.99 1.62
C GLY A 192 18.61 -20.86 0.36
N GLY A 193 19.00 -22.13 0.51
CA GLY A 193 19.12 -23.09 -0.59
C GLY A 193 17.78 -23.58 -1.13
N ALA A 194 17.78 -24.30 -2.26
CA ALA A 194 16.54 -24.79 -2.87
C ALA A 194 15.70 -25.70 -1.95
N VAL A 195 14.37 -25.75 -2.19
CA VAL A 195 13.38 -26.50 -1.39
C VAL A 195 12.32 -27.17 -2.28
N ILE A 196 11.87 -28.38 -1.91
CA ILE A 196 10.91 -29.17 -2.70
C ILE A 196 9.45 -28.70 -2.63
N SER A 197 9.12 -27.82 -1.71
CA SER A 197 7.79 -27.22 -1.57
C SER A 197 7.88 -25.74 -1.28
N GLN A 198 6.89 -24.98 -1.73
CA GLN A 198 6.81 -23.54 -1.47
C GLN A 198 6.83 -23.31 0.06
N PRO A 199 7.67 -22.39 0.57
CA PRO A 199 7.64 -22.02 1.99
C PRO A 199 6.24 -21.56 2.41
N SER A 200 5.83 -21.86 3.64
CA SER A 200 4.50 -21.50 4.18
C SER A 200 4.52 -20.35 5.20
N TYR A 201 5.68 -19.75 5.43
CA TYR A 201 5.91 -18.75 6.47
C TYR A 201 6.89 -17.68 6.00
N ASN A 202 6.89 -16.50 6.64
CA ASN A 202 7.87 -15.43 6.43
C ASN A 202 8.11 -15.02 4.95
N HIS A 203 7.04 -14.98 4.14
CA HIS A 203 7.12 -14.57 2.74
C HIS A 203 7.52 -13.11 2.54
N CYS A 204 6.98 -12.22 3.37
CA CYS A 204 7.18 -10.78 3.30
C CYS A 204 7.68 -10.24 4.64
N SER A 205 8.77 -9.46 4.62
CA SER A 205 9.23 -8.67 5.76
C SER A 205 8.54 -7.30 5.79
N ALA A 206 8.08 -6.80 4.64
CA ALA A 206 7.23 -5.64 4.50
C ALA A 206 6.23 -5.84 3.35
N GLY A 207 5.04 -5.25 3.49
CA GLY A 207 3.95 -5.41 2.54
C GLY A 207 3.10 -6.66 2.77
N SER A 208 2.12 -6.89 1.90
CA SER A 208 1.23 -8.06 1.97
C SER A 208 1.63 -9.15 0.97
N PHE A 209 1.54 -10.40 1.40
CA PHE A 209 1.79 -11.56 0.55
C PHE A 209 0.73 -11.68 -0.54
N SER A 210 1.17 -11.97 -1.76
CA SER A 210 0.32 -12.37 -2.89
C SER A 210 1.02 -13.44 -3.69
N ASP A 211 0.40 -14.61 -3.76
CA ASP A 211 0.93 -15.72 -4.55
C ASP A 211 0.92 -15.40 -6.05
N THR A 212 1.86 -15.98 -6.79
CA THR A 212 1.90 -15.87 -8.26
C THR A 212 2.40 -17.18 -8.86
N SER A 213 2.17 -17.40 -10.15
CA SER A 213 2.52 -18.67 -10.78
C SER A 213 4.01 -18.98 -10.62
N ASP A 214 4.34 -20.21 -10.23
CA ASP A 214 5.72 -20.65 -10.11
C ASP A 214 6.38 -20.94 -11.47
N THR A 215 7.68 -21.23 -11.43
CA THR A 215 8.41 -21.79 -12.57
C THR A 215 8.97 -23.16 -12.19
N SER A 216 9.44 -23.94 -13.16
CA SER A 216 10.10 -25.23 -12.91
C SER A 216 11.35 -25.15 -12.01
N THR A 217 11.89 -23.96 -11.78
CA THR A 217 13.13 -23.75 -11.02
C THR A 217 12.96 -22.81 -9.83
N SER A 218 11.78 -22.22 -9.62
CA SER A 218 11.57 -21.22 -8.57
C SER A 218 10.11 -21.11 -8.15
N TRP A 219 9.92 -21.11 -6.84
CA TRP A 219 8.73 -20.63 -6.15
C TRP A 219 8.70 -19.10 -6.21
N ARG A 220 7.55 -18.50 -6.54
CA ARG A 220 7.42 -17.04 -6.73
C ARG A 220 6.22 -16.47 -5.99
N TRP A 221 6.39 -15.28 -5.42
CA TRP A 221 5.31 -14.51 -4.81
C TRP A 221 5.64 -13.02 -4.82
N TYR A 222 4.63 -12.19 -4.69
CA TYR A 222 4.80 -10.76 -4.48
C TYR A 222 4.66 -10.40 -3.00
N CYS A 223 5.47 -9.43 -2.59
CA CYS A 223 5.21 -8.61 -1.43
C CYS A 223 4.71 -7.25 -1.92
N ASN A 224 3.42 -7.00 -1.75
CA ASN A 224 2.76 -5.80 -2.26
C ASN A 224 2.94 -4.63 -1.29
N GLY A 225 3.43 -3.50 -1.80
CA GLY A 225 3.56 -2.28 -1.03
C GLY A 225 2.20 -1.68 -0.67
N THR A 226 2.18 -0.80 0.33
CA THR A 226 0.98 -0.03 0.71
C THR A 226 1.24 1.47 0.58
N GLY A 227 0.16 2.25 0.49
CA GLY A 227 0.24 3.72 0.39
C GLY A 227 0.92 4.24 -0.87
N GLY A 228 0.92 3.47 -1.96
CA GLY A 228 1.65 3.80 -3.20
C GLY A 228 3.10 3.31 -3.22
N GLY A 229 3.51 2.50 -2.24
CA GLY A 229 4.79 1.80 -2.26
C GLY A 229 4.88 0.74 -3.36
N ASN A 230 6.11 0.41 -3.75
CA ASN A 230 6.38 -0.56 -4.82
C ASN A 230 6.09 -2.00 -4.38
N ASN A 231 5.69 -2.84 -5.34
CA ASN A 231 5.62 -4.29 -5.15
C ASN A 231 6.98 -4.91 -5.44
N THR A 232 7.36 -5.91 -4.64
CA THR A 232 8.62 -6.64 -4.82
C THR A 232 8.31 -8.10 -5.14
N LEU A 233 8.84 -8.59 -6.26
CA LEU A 233 8.81 -10.01 -6.60
C LEU A 233 9.87 -10.75 -5.78
N CYS A 234 9.43 -11.77 -5.08
CA CYS A 234 10.25 -12.62 -4.24
C CYS A 234 10.28 -14.03 -4.81
N THR A 235 11.45 -14.66 -4.72
CA THR A 235 11.67 -15.99 -5.29
C THR A 235 12.43 -16.87 -4.33
N ARG A 236 12.13 -18.16 -4.35
CA ARG A 236 12.95 -19.20 -3.71
C ARG A 236 13.19 -20.31 -4.72
N THR A 237 14.44 -20.75 -4.86
CA THR A 237 14.77 -21.84 -5.79
C THR A 237 13.98 -23.10 -5.45
N ALA A 238 13.35 -23.69 -6.46
CA ALA A 238 12.65 -24.96 -6.32
C ALA A 238 13.67 -26.12 -6.36
N GLY A 239 13.55 -27.04 -5.42
CA GLY A 239 14.23 -28.32 -5.43
C GLY A 239 13.57 -29.27 -6.43
N VAL A 240 14.30 -30.28 -6.84
CA VAL A 240 13.84 -31.30 -7.79
C VAL A 240 14.09 -32.66 -7.16
N ASP A 241 13.05 -33.47 -6.98
CA ASP A 241 13.21 -34.87 -6.61
C ASP A 241 13.83 -35.65 -7.76
N GLY A 242 14.70 -36.60 -7.44
CA GLY A 242 15.23 -37.53 -8.41
C GLY A 242 14.13 -38.46 -8.91
N ASP A 243 14.08 -38.68 -10.22
CA ASP A 243 13.09 -39.57 -10.81
C ASP A 243 13.68 -40.40 -11.95
N CYS A 244 13.19 -41.63 -12.07
CA CYS A 244 13.70 -42.60 -13.04
C CYS A 244 13.22 -42.27 -14.44
N GLY A 245 14.18 -42.18 -15.36
CA GLY A 245 13.90 -42.00 -16.77
C GLY A 245 13.43 -43.29 -17.45
N PRO A 246 13.06 -43.21 -18.74
CA PRO A 246 12.51 -44.33 -19.50
C PRO A 246 13.45 -45.54 -19.57
N ALA A 247 14.77 -45.39 -19.35
CA ALA A 247 15.71 -46.50 -19.31
C ALA A 247 15.39 -47.53 -18.21
N ALA A 248 14.73 -47.11 -17.12
CA ALA A 248 14.27 -48.00 -16.05
C ALA A 248 13.04 -48.83 -16.42
N SER A 249 12.40 -48.56 -17.56
CA SER A 249 11.17 -49.22 -18.00
C SER A 249 11.40 -50.22 -19.15
N GLY A 250 10.61 -51.29 -19.21
CA GLY A 250 10.66 -52.30 -20.28
C GLY A 250 11.37 -53.62 -19.93
N GLY A 251 11.49 -54.52 -20.91
CA GLY A 251 12.06 -55.87 -20.75
C GLY A 251 13.58 -55.89 -20.54
N ALA A 252 14.16 -57.05 -20.21
CA ALA A 252 15.59 -57.17 -19.93
C ALA A 252 16.49 -56.74 -21.12
N VAL A 253 17.65 -56.15 -20.84
CA VAL A 253 18.64 -55.70 -21.84
C VAL A 253 20.05 -56.27 -21.60
N SER A 254 20.76 -56.61 -22.66
CA SER A 254 22.08 -57.26 -22.59
C SER A 254 23.23 -56.31 -22.22
N SER A 255 23.04 -55.00 -22.40
CA SER A 255 24.00 -53.95 -22.03
C SER A 255 23.33 -52.85 -21.20
N GLN A 256 24.11 -52.14 -20.37
CA GLN A 256 23.62 -51.00 -19.62
C GLN A 256 23.07 -49.94 -20.60
N PRO A 257 21.91 -49.32 -20.30
CA PRO A 257 21.45 -48.15 -21.06
C PRO A 257 22.53 -47.05 -21.07
N THR A 258 22.64 -46.29 -22.15
CA THR A 258 23.62 -45.19 -22.27
C THR A 258 22.98 -43.81 -22.16
N SER A 259 21.65 -43.73 -22.17
CA SER A 259 20.87 -42.50 -22.11
C SER A 259 19.48 -42.76 -21.50
N GLY A 260 18.77 -41.68 -21.14
CA GLY A 260 17.42 -41.78 -20.58
C GLY A 260 17.36 -42.34 -19.15
N HIS A 261 18.44 -42.25 -18.38
CA HIS A 261 18.55 -42.77 -17.01
C HIS A 261 17.65 -42.04 -16.01
N CYS A 262 17.63 -40.71 -16.03
CA CYS A 262 16.86 -39.88 -15.12
C CYS A 262 15.92 -38.98 -15.91
N SER A 263 14.64 -38.97 -15.53
CA SER A 263 13.64 -37.99 -16.00
C SER A 263 13.80 -36.69 -15.22
N ALA A 264 14.20 -36.78 -13.95
CA ALA A 264 14.51 -35.66 -13.07
C ALA A 264 15.72 -35.99 -12.17
N GLY A 265 16.50 -34.96 -11.81
CA GLY A 265 17.74 -35.11 -11.05
C GLY A 265 18.96 -35.46 -11.90
N SER A 266 20.09 -35.64 -11.23
CA SER A 266 21.38 -35.93 -11.87
C SER A 266 21.75 -37.41 -11.76
N PHE A 267 22.18 -37.99 -12.88
CA PHE A 267 22.65 -39.37 -12.93
C PHE A 267 23.93 -39.52 -12.11
N SER A 268 24.00 -40.57 -11.29
CA SER A 268 25.26 -41.12 -10.83
C SER A 268 25.22 -42.64 -10.86
N ASP A 269 26.30 -43.24 -11.33
CA ASP A 269 26.42 -44.70 -11.41
C ASP A 269 26.34 -45.34 -10.02
N PHE A 270 25.67 -46.50 -9.94
CA PHE A 270 25.57 -47.27 -8.71
C PHE A 270 25.93 -48.71 -9.01
N SER A 271 26.74 -49.33 -8.15
CA SER A 271 27.24 -50.69 -8.36
C SER A 271 26.15 -51.64 -8.87
N ASP A 272 26.40 -52.32 -9.98
CA ASP A 272 25.43 -53.25 -10.57
C ASP A 272 25.32 -54.55 -9.78
N THR A 273 24.32 -55.36 -10.14
CA THR A 273 24.23 -56.76 -9.71
C THR A 273 24.29 -57.70 -10.91
N GLN A 274 24.33 -59.00 -10.65
CA GLN A 274 24.18 -60.02 -11.69
C GLN A 274 22.83 -59.95 -12.43
N PHE A 275 21.80 -59.32 -11.84
CA PHE A 275 20.44 -59.32 -12.39
C PHE A 275 19.97 -57.96 -12.91
N VAL A 276 20.51 -56.86 -12.41
CA VAL A 276 20.08 -55.51 -12.75
C VAL A 276 21.26 -54.55 -12.95
N TRP A 277 21.12 -53.69 -13.95
CA TRP A 277 21.84 -52.43 -14.07
C TRP A 277 21.24 -51.42 -13.09
N ARG A 278 22.05 -50.68 -12.32
CA ARG A 278 21.53 -49.73 -11.31
C ARG A 278 22.19 -48.36 -11.42
N TRP A 279 21.43 -47.34 -11.05
CA TRP A 279 21.94 -45.97 -10.97
C TRP A 279 21.08 -45.15 -10.01
N TRP A 280 21.63 -44.02 -9.57
CA TRP A 280 20.89 -43.02 -8.83
C TRP A 280 20.44 -41.90 -9.76
N CYS A 281 19.25 -41.39 -9.48
CA CYS A 281 18.82 -40.07 -9.89
C CYS A 281 18.83 -39.19 -8.64
N ASN A 282 19.87 -38.38 -8.52
CA ASN A 282 20.06 -37.51 -7.36
C ASN A 282 19.22 -36.25 -7.53
N GLY A 283 18.26 -36.07 -6.63
CA GLY A 283 17.54 -34.82 -6.50
C GLY A 283 18.48 -33.66 -6.18
N SER A 284 18.01 -32.44 -6.44
CA SER A 284 18.74 -31.21 -6.14
C SER A 284 17.93 -30.35 -5.19
N GLY A 285 18.60 -29.50 -4.40
CA GLY A 285 17.89 -28.53 -3.57
C GLY A 285 17.01 -29.12 -2.48
N GLY A 286 17.54 -30.09 -1.73
CA GLY A 286 16.78 -30.82 -0.71
C GLY A 286 15.84 -31.89 -1.29
N GLY A 287 15.83 -32.07 -2.61
CA GLY A 287 15.15 -33.17 -3.28
C GLY A 287 15.71 -34.53 -2.88
N SER A 288 14.82 -35.53 -2.87
CA SER A 288 15.14 -36.92 -2.61
C SER A 288 15.96 -37.53 -3.75
N THR A 289 16.77 -38.53 -3.39
CA THR A 289 17.52 -39.34 -4.36
C THR A 289 16.76 -40.65 -4.60
N THR A 290 16.54 -40.99 -5.87
CA THR A 290 15.80 -42.20 -6.27
C THR A 290 16.75 -43.24 -6.87
N ILE A 291 16.61 -44.50 -6.46
CA ILE A 291 17.30 -45.64 -7.08
C ILE A 291 16.51 -46.10 -8.29
N CYS A 292 17.19 -46.19 -9.42
CA CYS A 292 16.63 -46.69 -10.66
C CYS A 292 17.38 -47.95 -11.10
N ASN A 293 16.69 -48.84 -11.80
CA ASN A 293 17.28 -50.08 -12.27
C ASN A 293 16.65 -50.57 -13.56
N ARG A 294 17.38 -51.45 -14.26
CA ARG A 294 16.91 -52.18 -15.44
C ARG A 294 17.39 -53.62 -15.42
N ASN A 295 16.51 -54.57 -15.71
CA ASN A 295 16.86 -55.99 -15.76
C ASN A 295 17.92 -56.29 -16.83
N ARG A 296 18.87 -57.16 -16.49
CA ARG A 296 19.90 -57.67 -17.42
C ARG A 296 19.34 -58.86 -18.19
N THR A 297 19.57 -58.89 -19.51
CA THR A 297 19.40 -60.12 -20.29
C THR A 297 20.52 -61.05 -19.89
N GLN A 298 20.20 -62.19 -19.29
CA GLN A 298 21.23 -63.17 -18.97
C GLN A 298 21.78 -63.74 -20.29
N SER A 299 23.01 -63.37 -20.63
CA SER A 299 23.79 -64.01 -21.68
C SER A 299 24.28 -65.36 -21.14
N GLY A 300 23.37 -66.32 -21.10
CA GLY A 300 23.64 -67.67 -20.69
C GLY A 300 22.46 -68.51 -21.12
N GLY A 301 22.59 -69.17 -22.27
CA GLY A 301 21.78 -70.35 -22.52
C GLY A 301 22.00 -71.27 -21.33
N ALA A 302 20.99 -71.38 -20.47
CA ALA A 302 20.97 -72.45 -19.52
C ALA A 302 20.95 -73.73 -20.37
N ASN A 303 22.05 -74.46 -20.39
CA ASN A 303 22.03 -75.87 -20.69
C ASN A 303 21.19 -76.50 -19.59
N CYS A 304 19.88 -76.49 -19.77
CA CYS A 304 18.97 -77.20 -18.90
C CYS A 304 19.17 -78.69 -19.20
N THR A 305 19.79 -79.42 -18.28
CA THR A 305 19.76 -80.88 -18.29
C THR A 305 18.32 -81.33 -18.03
N ALA A 306 17.87 -82.37 -18.74
CA ALA A 306 16.50 -82.87 -18.63
C ALA A 306 16.18 -83.23 -17.16
N GLY A 307 15.09 -82.68 -16.62
CA GLY A 307 14.61 -82.97 -15.26
C GLY A 307 14.87 -81.90 -14.19
N GLU A 308 15.60 -80.81 -14.48
CA GLU A 308 15.80 -79.72 -13.51
C GLU A 308 14.98 -78.46 -13.82
N ARG A 309 14.48 -77.79 -12.78
CA ARG A 309 13.81 -76.50 -12.89
C ARG A 309 14.88 -75.41 -12.98
N GLY A 310 15.11 -74.89 -14.19
CA GLY A 310 16.05 -73.79 -14.39
C GLY A 310 15.64 -72.53 -13.61
N SER A 311 16.60 -71.66 -13.28
CA SER A 311 16.41 -70.45 -12.45
C SER A 311 15.38 -69.44 -12.99
N ASN A 312 14.89 -69.62 -14.22
CA ASN A 312 13.87 -68.80 -14.89
C ASN A 312 12.47 -69.46 -14.92
N GLY A 313 12.25 -70.54 -14.17
CA GLY A 313 10.94 -71.21 -14.11
C GLY A 313 10.55 -72.03 -15.35
N CYS A 314 11.44 -72.20 -16.33
CA CYS A 314 11.21 -73.08 -17.48
C CYS A 314 11.41 -74.56 -17.07
N PHE A 315 10.44 -75.40 -17.42
CA PHE A 315 10.48 -76.86 -17.23
C PHE A 315 10.64 -77.54 -18.59
N LEU A 316 11.67 -78.35 -18.77
CA LEU A 316 11.78 -79.25 -19.93
C LEU A 316 11.08 -80.57 -19.55
N PRO A 317 9.97 -80.95 -20.21
CA PRO A 317 9.34 -82.23 -19.94
C PRO A 317 10.27 -83.37 -20.34
N THR A 318 10.48 -84.32 -19.44
CA THR A 318 11.09 -85.61 -19.77
C THR A 318 10.05 -86.48 -20.46
N GLY A 319 10.33 -86.92 -21.69
CA GLY A 319 9.62 -88.07 -22.27
C GLY A 319 9.78 -89.29 -21.36
N SER A 320 8.75 -90.13 -21.29
CA SER A 320 8.61 -91.30 -20.39
C SER A 320 9.68 -92.40 -20.58
N ASP A 321 10.58 -92.22 -21.53
CA ASP A 321 11.60 -93.15 -22.02
C ASP A 321 13.04 -92.63 -21.85
N GLY A 322 13.22 -91.47 -21.20
CA GLY A 322 14.54 -91.03 -20.71
C GLY A 322 15.55 -90.61 -21.80
N GLN A 323 15.11 -90.42 -23.05
CA GLN A 323 15.97 -89.93 -24.13
C GLN A 323 15.48 -88.57 -24.64
N THR A 324 16.13 -87.50 -24.18
CA THR A 324 16.14 -86.21 -24.89
C THR A 324 17.57 -85.79 -25.13
N SER A 325 17.90 -85.47 -26.39
CA SER A 325 19.17 -84.87 -26.76
C SER A 325 18.96 -83.38 -26.98
N GLY A 326 19.48 -82.56 -26.06
CA GLY A 326 19.74 -81.12 -26.20
C GLY A 326 18.58 -80.22 -26.61
N GLY A 327 18.06 -79.41 -25.69
CA GLY A 327 17.18 -78.27 -25.97
C GLY A 327 17.84 -76.94 -25.59
N THR A 328 17.48 -75.86 -26.27
CA THR A 328 17.93 -74.50 -25.92
C THR A 328 16.74 -73.66 -25.46
N CYS A 329 16.81 -73.08 -24.27
CA CYS A 329 15.78 -72.16 -23.78
C CYS A 329 15.91 -70.79 -24.47
N ILE A 330 14.86 -70.32 -25.14
CA ILE A 330 14.83 -69.02 -25.80
C ILE A 330 13.84 -68.12 -25.03
N GLY A 331 14.30 -67.58 -23.90
CA GLY A 331 13.52 -66.61 -23.11
C GLY A 331 12.37 -67.20 -22.28
N THR A 332 11.56 -66.32 -21.69
CA THR A 332 10.51 -66.68 -20.73
C THR A 332 9.36 -67.42 -21.42
N GLY A 333 9.24 -68.72 -21.12
CA GLY A 333 8.03 -69.51 -21.40
C GLY A 333 7.98 -70.24 -22.76
N THR A 334 9.03 -70.23 -23.57
CA THR A 334 9.07 -71.03 -24.81
C THR A 334 10.34 -71.89 -24.88
N CYS A 335 10.13 -73.21 -24.96
CA CYS A 335 11.19 -74.19 -25.16
C CYS A 335 11.13 -74.67 -26.62
N SER A 336 12.26 -74.65 -27.33
CA SER A 336 12.42 -75.34 -28.61
C SER A 336 13.11 -76.67 -28.35
N ALA A 337 12.43 -77.78 -28.65
CA ALA A 337 12.98 -79.12 -28.59
C ALA A 337 12.79 -79.83 -29.94
N THR A 338 13.81 -80.54 -30.40
CA THR A 338 13.79 -81.34 -31.63
C THR A 338 13.50 -82.80 -31.27
N CYS A 339 12.41 -83.41 -31.77
CA CYS A 339 12.16 -84.86 -31.60
C CYS A 339 12.79 -85.59 -32.80
N ASN A 340 13.75 -86.48 -32.56
CA ASN A 340 14.54 -87.11 -33.63
C ASN A 340 13.80 -88.20 -34.42
N ASN A 341 12.56 -88.58 -34.07
CA ASN A 341 11.80 -89.61 -34.78
C ASN A 341 10.25 -89.55 -34.56
N GLY A 342 9.61 -88.39 -34.72
CA GLY A 342 8.13 -88.32 -34.65
C GLY A 342 7.55 -86.91 -34.68
N ALA A 343 6.21 -86.83 -34.72
CA ALA A 343 5.45 -85.58 -34.67
C ALA A 343 4.86 -85.35 -33.27
N TRP A 344 4.98 -84.12 -32.75
CA TRP A 344 4.38 -83.73 -31.48
C TRP A 344 2.86 -83.57 -31.62
N THR A 345 2.09 -84.15 -30.70
CA THR A 345 0.66 -83.82 -30.53
C THR A 345 0.49 -82.94 -29.30
N ASN A 346 -0.27 -81.86 -29.45
CA ASN A 346 -0.39 -80.81 -28.44
C ASN A 346 -1.61 -81.11 -27.56
N PHE A 347 -1.38 -81.44 -26.30
CA PHE A 347 -2.39 -81.37 -25.25
C PHE A 347 -1.91 -80.35 -24.22
N GLN A 348 -2.80 -79.41 -23.86
CA GLN A 348 -2.49 -78.30 -22.97
C GLN A 348 -1.71 -78.78 -21.75
N ASP A 349 -0.53 -78.18 -21.59
CA ASP A 349 0.41 -78.32 -20.48
C ASP A 349 1.23 -79.63 -20.35
N ASN A 350 1.21 -80.54 -21.33
CA ASN A 350 2.20 -81.63 -21.40
C ASN A 350 2.49 -82.07 -22.86
N CYS A 351 3.75 -81.94 -23.28
CA CYS A 351 4.24 -82.50 -24.54
C CYS A 351 4.73 -83.95 -24.30
N SER A 352 4.19 -84.95 -25.02
CA SER A 352 4.73 -86.32 -25.05
C SER A 352 5.10 -86.71 -26.50
N CYS A 353 6.27 -87.35 -26.70
CA CYS A 353 6.58 -88.03 -27.96
C CYS A 353 6.01 -89.46 -27.87
N GLN A 354 5.07 -89.82 -28.75
CA GLN A 354 4.59 -91.19 -28.93
C GLN A 354 5.20 -91.79 -30.20
N PHE A 355 5.74 -93.00 -30.10
CA PHE A 355 6.03 -93.85 -31.24
C PHE A 355 4.75 -94.62 -31.64
N CYS A 356 4.52 -94.80 -32.94
CA CYS A 356 3.54 -95.78 -33.44
C CYS A 356 4.00 -97.21 -33.16
#